data_AF-A0A5J5EU32-F1
#
_entry.id   AF-A0A5J5EU32-F1
#
_cell.length_a   1.000
_cell.length_b   1.000
_cell.length_c   1.000
_cell.angle_alpha   90.00
_cell.angle_beta   90.00
_cell.angle_gamma   90.00
#
_symmetry.space_group_name_H-M   'P 1'
#
loop_
_entity.id
_entity.type
_entity.pdbx_description
1 polymer ?
#
loop_
_entity_poly.entity_id
_entity_poly.type
_entity_poly.pdbx_seq_one_letter_code
_entity_poly.pdbx_strand_id
1 'polypeptide(L)'
;DVYHSLEDRTASESLEKSGLQLVRCPFCGYAEVDELQPYRIRRPVAALGGLLVGTIFFLLPYGKQVFLLLLIATFTFPVSPTPHLEKALRNIALRRRGALFRCENTRCKRESCITCGKEWMPFHKCYEKEEDAARIFVEKAMADAVKRTCPLCHLSFVKSDGCNKLTCPCGYVMCYICRADIRTVGYKHFCQHFRQIPGTACTDCDACDLYANEDEAAAIKNAAKRAEEEYWSRCKKPKGMRWKGVHAPGEGVVGAAGGGGWWWWWGVEEVWEWVLECAVVWV
;
A
#
# COMPACT_ATOMS: atom_id res chain seq x y z
N ASP A 1 23.28 7.40 -32.54
CA ASP A 1 24.15 6.33 -32.04
C ASP A 1 23.82 4.98 -32.65
N VAL A 2 24.42 4.66 -33.80
CA VAL A 2 24.27 3.34 -34.44
C VAL A 2 24.94 2.25 -33.59
N TYR A 3 26.08 2.57 -32.97
CA TYR A 3 26.86 1.65 -32.15
C TYR A 3 26.08 1.14 -30.93
N HIS A 4 25.50 2.03 -30.12
CA HIS A 4 24.69 1.63 -28.97
C HIS A 4 23.44 0.82 -29.36
N SER A 5 22.82 1.13 -30.50
CA SER A 5 21.70 0.32 -31.00
C SER A 5 22.12 -1.10 -31.40
N LEU A 6 23.37 -1.31 -31.81
CA LEU A 6 23.89 -2.64 -32.10
C LEU A 6 24.21 -3.39 -30.80
N GLU A 7 24.85 -2.73 -29.83
CA GLU A 7 25.10 -3.29 -28.50
C GLU A 7 23.78 -3.77 -27.85
N ASP A 8 22.76 -2.92 -27.82
CA ASP A 8 21.43 -3.25 -27.28
C ASP A 8 20.82 -4.49 -27.95
N ARG A 9 20.93 -4.60 -29.28
CA ARG A 9 20.44 -5.77 -30.03
C ARG A 9 21.21 -7.03 -29.66
N THR A 10 22.54 -6.99 -29.67
CA THR A 10 23.38 -8.15 -29.31
C THR A 10 23.16 -8.60 -27.87
N ALA A 11 22.99 -7.66 -26.93
CA ALA A 11 22.66 -7.94 -25.55
C ALA A 11 21.27 -8.60 -25.45
N SER A 12 20.26 -8.08 -26.16
CA SER A 12 18.92 -8.66 -26.16
C SER A 12 18.88 -10.09 -26.71
N GLU A 13 19.61 -10.38 -27.79
CA GLU A 13 19.72 -11.74 -28.33
C GLU A 13 20.43 -12.70 -27.36
N SER A 14 21.48 -12.22 -26.69
CA SER A 14 22.21 -13.02 -25.70
C SER A 14 21.33 -13.37 -24.50
N LEU A 15 20.51 -12.40 -24.05
CA LEU A 15 19.54 -12.59 -22.98
C LEU A 15 18.42 -13.57 -23.39
N GLU A 16 17.92 -13.50 -24.62
CA GLU A 16 16.91 -14.44 -25.13
C GLU A 16 17.45 -15.87 -25.20
N LYS A 17 18.72 -16.04 -25.60
CA LYS A 17 19.39 -17.35 -25.64
C LYS A 17 19.66 -17.93 -24.25
N SER A 18 19.70 -17.10 -23.21
CA SER A 18 20.01 -17.55 -21.83
C SER A 18 18.90 -18.40 -21.18
N GLY A 19 17.65 -18.29 -21.66
CA GLY A 19 16.50 -18.99 -21.08
C GLY A 19 16.07 -18.50 -19.69
N LEU A 20 16.61 -17.37 -19.21
CA LEU A 20 16.25 -16.78 -17.93
C LEU A 20 14.88 -16.08 -18.00
N GLN A 21 14.18 -16.02 -16.86
CA GLN A 21 12.99 -15.16 -16.74
C GLN A 21 13.47 -13.71 -16.57
N LEU A 22 13.08 -12.84 -17.49
CA LEU A 22 13.56 -11.47 -17.57
C LEU A 22 12.40 -10.48 -17.45
N VAL A 23 12.59 -9.43 -16.67
CA VAL A 23 11.74 -8.24 -16.69
C VAL A 23 12.41 -7.19 -17.55
N ARG A 24 11.69 -6.69 -18.57
CA ARG A 24 12.21 -5.68 -19.50
C ARG A 24 11.62 -4.31 -19.21
N CYS A 25 12.44 -3.27 -19.39
CA CYS A 25 11.95 -1.90 -19.37
C CYS A 25 11.11 -1.63 -20.63
N PRO A 26 9.90 -1.06 -20.52
CA PRO A 26 9.07 -0.74 -21.68
C PRO A 26 9.58 0.46 -22.48
N PHE A 27 10.59 1.18 -21.98
CA PHE A 27 11.04 2.42 -22.58
C PHE A 27 12.49 2.45 -23.07
N CYS A 28 13.26 1.40 -22.83
CA CYS A 28 14.65 1.25 -23.30
C CYS A 28 15.03 -0.24 -23.38
N GLY A 29 16.20 -0.57 -23.90
CA GLY A 29 16.68 -1.96 -24.01
C GLY A 29 17.11 -2.63 -22.70
N TYR A 30 16.97 -1.96 -21.55
CA TYR A 30 17.36 -2.52 -20.26
C TYR A 30 16.45 -3.70 -19.86
N ALA A 31 17.07 -4.76 -19.37
CA ALA A 31 16.41 -5.93 -18.83
C ALA A 31 17.17 -6.44 -17.62
N GLU A 32 16.44 -6.96 -16.64
CA GLU A 32 17.01 -7.59 -15.46
C GLU A 32 16.39 -8.97 -15.25
N VAL A 33 17.09 -9.83 -14.53
CA VAL A 33 16.60 -11.17 -14.19
C VAL A 33 15.49 -11.04 -13.16
N ASP A 34 14.38 -11.75 -13.37
CA ASP A 34 13.28 -11.84 -12.42
C ASP A 34 13.66 -12.77 -11.26
N GLU A 35 14.53 -12.27 -10.37
CA GLU A 35 14.91 -12.98 -9.16
C GLU A 35 13.78 -12.89 -8.12
N LEU A 36 13.02 -13.97 -7.97
CA LEU A 36 12.08 -14.11 -6.86
C LEU A 36 12.88 -14.20 -5.55
N GLN A 37 12.53 -13.36 -4.58
CA GLN A 37 13.19 -13.36 -3.27
C GLN A 37 13.22 -14.76 -2.66
N PRO A 38 14.36 -15.21 -2.10
CA PRO A 38 14.44 -16.50 -1.46
C PRO A 38 13.52 -16.54 -0.23
N TYR A 39 12.78 -17.62 -0.09
CA TYR A 39 11.88 -17.82 1.03
C TYR A 39 12.49 -18.79 2.05
N ARG A 40 12.21 -18.54 3.32
CA ARG A 40 12.59 -19.40 4.44
C ARG A 40 11.36 -19.76 5.26
N ILE A 41 11.07 -21.05 5.41
CA ILE A 41 9.97 -21.51 6.26
C ILE A 41 10.32 -21.21 7.73
N ARG A 42 9.36 -20.63 8.46
CA ARG A 42 9.50 -20.29 9.88
C ARG A 42 9.64 -21.59 10.69
N ARG A 43 10.85 -21.85 11.21
CA ARG A 43 11.20 -23.03 12.02
C ARG A 43 10.14 -23.47 13.05
N PRO A 44 9.51 -22.58 13.86
CA PRO A 44 8.47 -22.98 14.81
C PRO A 44 7.21 -23.55 14.17
N VAL A 45 6.82 -23.10 12.97
CA VAL A 45 5.60 -23.60 12.28
C VAL A 45 5.84 -25.01 11.72
N ALA A 46 7.02 -25.26 11.15
CA ALA A 46 7.43 -26.59 10.72
C ALA A 46 7.53 -27.56 11.92
N ALA A 47 8.05 -27.10 13.06
CA ALA A 47 8.15 -27.90 14.28
C ALA A 47 6.77 -28.23 14.89
N LEU A 48 5.84 -27.27 14.93
CA LEU A 48 4.48 -27.47 15.45
C LEU A 48 3.67 -28.42 14.54
N GLY A 49 3.76 -28.24 13.22
CA GLY A 49 3.14 -29.17 12.25
C GLY A 49 3.70 -30.59 12.38
N GLY A 50 5.03 -30.72 12.51
CA GLY A 50 5.68 -32.00 12.74
C GLY A 50 5.25 -32.67 14.06
N LEU A 51 5.09 -31.89 15.13
CA LEU A 51 4.59 -32.38 16.43
C LEU A 51 3.14 -32.85 16.35
N LEU A 52 2.25 -32.09 15.72
CA LEU A 52 0.84 -32.47 15.57
C LEU A 52 0.70 -33.76 14.75
N VAL A 53 1.37 -33.84 13.60
CA VAL A 53 1.39 -35.05 12.78
C VAL A 53 1.99 -36.22 13.58
N GLY A 54 3.10 -36.01 14.28
CA GLY A 54 3.73 -37.02 15.14
C GLY A 54 2.80 -37.55 16.24
N THR A 55 2.04 -36.66 16.91
CA THR A 55 1.08 -37.06 17.96
C THR A 55 -0.08 -37.89 17.41
N ILE A 56 -0.58 -37.57 16.21
CA ILE A 56 -1.66 -38.32 15.55
C ILE A 56 -1.19 -39.75 15.20
N PHE A 57 0.02 -39.90 14.67
CA PHE A 57 0.58 -41.22 14.36
C PHE A 57 0.94 -42.04 15.62
N PHE A 58 1.25 -41.39 16.74
CA PHE A 58 1.57 -42.07 18.00
C PHE A 58 0.33 -42.68 18.67
N LEU A 59 -0.85 -42.09 18.46
CA LEU A 59 -2.12 -42.57 19.04
C LEU A 59 -2.73 -43.76 18.29
N LEU A 60 -2.26 -44.08 17.08
CA LEU A 60 -2.72 -45.22 16.30
C LEU A 60 -1.84 -46.46 16.56
N PRO A 61 -2.40 -47.66 16.78
CA PRO A 61 -1.65 -48.85 17.23
C PRO A 61 -0.55 -49.31 16.25
N TYR A 62 -0.71 -49.00 14.95
CA TYR A 62 0.28 -49.23 13.90
C TYR A 62 0.98 -47.94 13.40
N GLY A 63 0.56 -46.78 13.90
CA GLY A 63 1.00 -45.49 13.37
C GLY A 63 2.48 -45.22 13.65
N LYS A 64 3.07 -45.78 14.72
CA LYS A 64 4.51 -45.68 15.02
C LYS A 64 5.40 -46.32 13.94
N GLN A 65 4.98 -47.46 13.38
CA GLN A 65 5.73 -48.16 12.34
C GLN A 65 5.63 -47.40 11.01
N VAL A 66 4.45 -46.89 10.69
CA VAL A 66 4.21 -46.04 9.51
C VAL A 66 5.00 -44.73 9.60
N PHE A 67 5.03 -44.09 10.76
CA PHE A 67 5.77 -42.85 10.98
C PHE A 67 7.29 -43.03 10.84
N LEU A 68 7.84 -44.14 11.37
CA LEU A 68 9.26 -44.47 11.21
C LEU A 68 9.62 -44.67 9.74
N LEU A 69 8.77 -45.36 8.97
CA LEU A 69 8.97 -45.56 7.53
C LEU A 69 8.89 -44.24 6.75
N LEU A 70 7.99 -43.33 7.12
CA LEU A 70 7.88 -42.00 6.51
C LEU A 70 9.09 -41.11 6.82
N LEU A 71 9.62 -41.16 8.05
CA LEU A 71 10.85 -40.45 8.41
C LEU A 71 12.06 -40.98 7.64
N ILE A 72 12.19 -42.30 7.52
CA ILE A 72 13.26 -42.92 6.73
C ILE A 72 13.10 -42.53 5.25
N ALA A 73 11.89 -42.60 4.70
CA ALA A 73 11.62 -42.24 3.31
C ALA A 73 11.92 -40.77 2.99
N THR A 74 11.62 -39.83 3.89
CA THR A 74 11.95 -38.41 3.71
C THR A 74 13.44 -38.10 3.81
N PHE A 75 14.20 -38.92 4.56
CA PHE A 75 15.65 -38.79 4.67
C PHE A 75 16.39 -39.40 3.49
N THR A 76 15.86 -40.49 2.91
CA THR A 76 16.47 -41.18 1.76
C THR A 76 16.02 -40.61 0.41
N PHE A 77 14.80 -40.09 0.33
CA PHE A 77 14.26 -39.41 -0.84
C PHE A 77 13.98 -37.95 -0.48
N PRO A 78 14.85 -37.00 -0.90
CA PRO A 78 14.54 -35.60 -0.75
C PRO A 78 13.25 -35.31 -1.51
N VAL A 79 12.19 -34.98 -0.77
CA VAL A 79 10.91 -34.58 -1.34
C VAL A 79 11.12 -33.23 -2.01
N SER A 80 11.31 -33.23 -3.32
CA SER A 80 11.21 -31.99 -4.10
C SER A 80 9.82 -31.41 -3.87
N PRO A 81 9.70 -30.09 -3.67
CA PRO A 81 8.39 -29.46 -3.53
C PRO A 81 7.51 -29.84 -4.73
N THR A 82 6.24 -30.14 -4.48
CA THR A 82 5.31 -30.45 -5.56
C THR A 82 5.20 -29.23 -6.49
N PRO A 83 4.96 -29.42 -7.80
CA PRO A 83 4.82 -28.30 -8.74
C PRO A 83 3.69 -27.33 -8.32
N HIS A 84 2.70 -27.83 -7.58
CA HIS A 84 1.65 -27.01 -6.98
C HIS A 84 2.17 -26.08 -5.87
N LEU A 85 3.04 -26.59 -4.98
CA LEU A 85 3.64 -25.79 -3.91
C LEU A 85 4.58 -24.73 -4.51
N GLU A 86 5.40 -25.08 -5.49
CA GLU A 86 6.26 -24.11 -6.18
C GLU A 86 5.45 -22.99 -6.84
N LYS A 87 4.35 -23.35 -7.52
CA LYS A 87 3.45 -22.38 -8.14
C LYS A 87 2.78 -21.48 -7.11
N ALA A 88 2.30 -22.04 -6.00
CA ALA A 88 1.68 -21.27 -4.91
C ALA A 88 2.68 -20.29 -4.27
N LEU A 89 3.89 -20.76 -3.93
CA LEU A 89 4.95 -19.91 -3.39
C LEU A 89 5.37 -18.81 -4.37
N ARG A 90 5.48 -19.14 -5.66
CA ARG A 90 5.74 -18.14 -6.72
C ARG A 90 4.65 -17.08 -6.77
N ASN A 91 3.38 -17.45 -6.72
CA ASN A 91 2.28 -16.49 -6.73
C ASN A 91 2.33 -15.56 -5.51
N ILE A 92 2.63 -16.11 -4.32
CA ILE A 92 2.79 -15.32 -3.09
C ILE A 92 3.98 -14.35 -3.22
N ALA A 93 5.11 -14.83 -3.74
CA ALA A 93 6.30 -14.02 -3.99
C ALA A 93 5.98 -12.83 -4.92
N LEU A 94 5.29 -13.11 -6.03
CA LEU A 94 4.88 -12.12 -7.01
C LEU A 94 3.91 -11.09 -6.41
N ARG A 95 2.94 -11.52 -5.60
CA ARG A 95 2.02 -10.60 -4.88
C ARG A 95 2.78 -9.68 -3.92
N ARG A 96 3.77 -10.20 -3.19
CA ARG A 96 4.54 -9.43 -2.18
C ARG A 96 5.55 -8.47 -2.78
N ARG A 97 6.19 -8.82 -3.90
CA ARG A 97 7.14 -7.94 -4.62
C ARG A 97 6.48 -6.63 -5.04
N GLY A 98 5.19 -6.67 -5.36
CA GLY A 98 4.47 -5.55 -5.97
C GLY A 98 4.78 -5.43 -7.47
N ALA A 99 4.11 -4.48 -8.13
CA ALA A 99 4.18 -4.33 -9.58
C ALA A 99 5.14 -3.21 -10.05
N LEU A 100 5.82 -2.52 -9.12
CA LEU A 100 6.73 -1.42 -9.46
C LEU A 100 8.05 -1.97 -10.00
N PHE A 101 8.40 -1.56 -11.20
CA PHE A 101 9.71 -1.74 -11.83
C PHE A 101 10.45 -0.41 -11.87
N ARG A 102 11.71 -0.41 -11.46
CA ARG A 102 12.58 0.77 -11.58
C ARG A 102 13.75 0.43 -12.50
N CYS A 103 13.85 1.15 -13.61
CA CYS A 103 14.93 0.94 -14.56
C CYS A 103 16.28 1.41 -13.97
N GLU A 104 17.29 0.54 -13.91
CA GLU A 104 18.63 0.92 -13.43
C GLU A 104 19.52 1.54 -14.51
N ASN A 105 19.07 1.59 -15.76
CA ASN A 105 19.80 2.29 -16.82
C ASN A 105 19.91 3.78 -16.49
N THR A 106 21.16 4.27 -16.41
CA THR A 106 21.51 5.65 -16.03
C THR A 106 20.84 6.72 -16.90
N ARG A 107 20.54 6.40 -18.17
CA ARG A 107 19.86 7.30 -19.11
C ARG A 107 18.34 7.29 -18.97
N CYS A 108 17.75 6.17 -18.54
CA CYS A 108 16.30 6.01 -18.51
C CYS A 108 15.72 6.33 -17.13
N LYS A 109 16.17 5.63 -16.07
CA LYS A 109 15.71 5.75 -14.67
C LYS A 109 14.19 5.85 -14.44
N ARG A 110 13.38 5.47 -15.44
CA ARG A 110 11.91 5.54 -15.37
C ARG A 110 11.36 4.39 -14.57
N GLU A 111 10.24 4.66 -13.92
CA GLU A 111 9.46 3.69 -13.19
C GLU A 111 8.30 3.20 -14.07
N SER A 112 8.06 1.89 -14.10
CA SER A 112 6.98 1.29 -14.87
C SER A 112 6.30 0.16 -14.11
N CYS A 113 5.15 -0.29 -14.59
CA CYS A 113 4.48 -1.46 -14.05
C CYS A 113 5.00 -2.75 -14.74
N ILE A 114 5.39 -3.75 -13.97
CA ILE A 114 5.87 -5.06 -14.48
C ILE A 114 4.75 -5.77 -15.26
N THR A 115 3.51 -5.67 -14.79
CA THR A 115 2.37 -6.41 -15.36
C THR A 115 1.84 -5.80 -16.65
N CYS A 116 1.70 -4.46 -16.71
CA CYS A 116 1.09 -3.80 -17.86
C CYS A 116 2.07 -2.98 -18.72
N GLY A 117 3.33 -2.81 -18.28
CA GLY A 117 4.36 -2.06 -19.01
C GLY A 117 4.12 -0.56 -19.12
N LYS A 118 3.11 0.01 -18.45
CA LYS A 118 2.86 1.46 -18.45
C LYS A 118 3.79 2.19 -17.49
N GLU A 119 3.92 3.50 -17.67
CA GLU A 119 4.64 4.37 -16.73
C GLU A 119 3.99 4.32 -15.35
N TRP A 120 4.81 4.24 -14.30
CA TRP A 120 4.32 4.12 -12.94
C TRP A 120 3.80 5.46 -12.43
N MET A 121 2.57 5.46 -11.92
CA MET A 121 1.90 6.64 -11.38
C MET A 121 1.42 6.37 -9.95
N PRO A 122 1.21 7.41 -9.11
CA PRO A 122 0.52 7.24 -7.84
C PRO A 122 -0.81 6.52 -8.03
N PHE A 123 -1.13 5.58 -7.14
CA PHE A 123 -2.38 4.79 -7.20
C PHE A 123 -2.57 4.02 -8.51
N HIS A 124 -1.47 3.62 -9.18
CA HIS A 124 -1.53 2.81 -10.39
C HIS A 124 -2.26 1.49 -10.13
N LYS A 125 -3.27 1.22 -10.96
CA LYS A 125 -3.95 -0.07 -11.04
C LYS A 125 -3.95 -0.54 -12.48
N CYS A 126 -3.52 -1.78 -12.68
CA CYS A 126 -3.37 -2.35 -14.01
C CYS A 126 -4.71 -2.34 -14.76
N TYR A 127 -4.66 -2.00 -16.04
CA TYR A 127 -5.81 -2.00 -16.96
C TYR A 127 -6.93 -1.01 -16.62
N GLU A 128 -6.74 -0.13 -15.64
CA GLU A 128 -7.64 1.01 -15.40
C GLU A 128 -7.28 2.23 -16.24
N LYS A 129 -8.21 3.19 -16.33
CA LYS A 129 -7.98 4.46 -17.04
C LYS A 129 -7.09 5.35 -16.18
N GLU A 130 -6.16 6.05 -16.83
CA GLU A 130 -5.23 6.96 -16.14
C GLU A 130 -5.95 8.12 -15.44
N GLU A 131 -7.14 8.47 -15.90
CA GLU A 131 -8.01 9.48 -15.28
C GLU A 131 -8.49 9.05 -13.88
N ASP A 132 -8.69 7.75 -13.65
CA ASP A 132 -9.16 7.25 -12.35
C ASP A 132 -8.06 7.36 -11.29
N ALA A 133 -6.80 7.12 -11.65
CA ALA A 133 -5.67 7.32 -10.74
C ALA A 133 -5.50 8.80 -10.34
N ALA A 134 -5.62 9.71 -11.32
CA ALA A 134 -5.62 11.15 -11.05
C ALA A 134 -6.78 11.57 -10.13
N ARG A 135 -7.98 11.02 -10.38
CA ARG A 135 -9.16 11.27 -9.53
C ARG A 135 -8.94 10.81 -8.10
N ILE A 136 -8.50 9.57 -7.90
CA ILE A 136 -8.24 9.01 -6.56
C ILE A 136 -7.18 9.84 -5.82
N PHE A 137 -6.13 10.29 -6.52
CA PHE A 137 -5.10 11.13 -5.92
C PHE A 137 -5.68 12.45 -5.39
N VAL A 138 -6.48 13.13 -6.19
CA VAL A 138 -7.10 14.41 -5.85
C VAL A 138 -8.17 14.24 -4.76
N GLU A 139 -9.04 13.23 -4.87
CA GLU A 139 -10.06 12.90 -3.86
C GLU A 139 -9.43 12.59 -2.49
N LYS A 140 -8.32 11.85 -2.49
CA LYS A 140 -7.58 11.57 -1.25
C LYS A 140 -7.03 12.85 -0.64
N ALA A 141 -6.43 13.74 -1.43
CA ALA A 141 -5.90 15.01 -0.93
C ALA A 141 -7.02 15.93 -0.39
N MET A 142 -8.18 15.94 -1.03
CA MET A 142 -9.38 16.63 -0.56
C MET A 142 -9.86 16.09 0.79
N ALA A 143 -9.92 14.76 0.94
CA ALA A 143 -10.28 14.12 2.20
C ALA A 143 -9.25 14.39 3.32
N ASP A 144 -7.96 14.38 2.99
CA ASP A 144 -6.84 14.68 3.90
C ASP A 144 -6.84 16.14 4.39
N ALA A 145 -7.42 17.05 3.61
CA ALA A 145 -7.53 18.47 3.96
C ALA A 145 -8.52 18.72 5.11
N VAL A 146 -9.62 17.96 5.16
CA VAL A 146 -10.69 18.11 6.16
C VAL A 146 -10.47 17.19 7.35
N LYS A 147 -10.12 15.92 7.11
CA LYS A 147 -9.96 14.97 8.21
C LYS A 147 -8.75 15.34 9.08
N ARG A 148 -8.85 15.00 10.36
CA ARG A 148 -7.74 15.07 11.31
C ARG A 148 -7.43 13.66 11.78
N THR A 149 -6.15 13.31 11.80
CA THR A 149 -5.67 11.97 12.17
C THR A 149 -4.86 12.06 13.44
N CYS A 150 -5.23 11.24 14.43
CA CYS A 150 -4.49 11.14 15.68
C CYS A 150 -3.10 10.52 15.44
N PRO A 151 -2.00 11.16 15.88
CA PRO A 151 -0.66 10.59 15.71
C PRO A 151 -0.38 9.39 16.63
N LEU A 152 -1.18 9.19 17.70
CA LEU A 152 -0.99 8.07 18.64
C LEU A 152 -1.74 6.79 18.23
N CYS A 153 -3.01 6.91 17.85
CA CYS A 153 -3.85 5.74 17.51
C CYS A 153 -4.29 5.69 16.04
N HIS A 154 -3.88 6.67 15.22
CA HIS A 154 -4.20 6.77 13.80
C HIS A 154 -5.71 6.83 13.46
N LEU A 155 -6.57 7.05 14.45
CA LEU A 155 -7.98 7.31 14.23
C LEU A 155 -8.15 8.65 13.50
N SER A 156 -8.87 8.60 12.37
CA SER A 156 -9.20 9.79 11.58
C SER A 156 -10.65 10.17 11.79
N PHE A 157 -10.90 11.47 12.01
CA PHE A 157 -12.23 12.00 12.23
C PHE A 157 -12.36 13.40 11.62
N VAL A 158 -13.60 13.78 11.29
CA VAL A 158 -13.96 15.11 10.81
C VAL A 158 -14.71 15.82 11.93
N LYS A 159 -14.48 17.13 12.07
CA LYS A 159 -15.20 17.95 13.05
C LYS A 159 -16.64 18.10 12.54
N SER A 160 -17.63 17.72 13.34
CA SER A 160 -19.04 17.85 12.96
C SER A 160 -19.56 19.27 13.13
N ASP A 161 -19.14 19.97 14.19
CA ASP A 161 -19.33 21.41 14.45
C ASP A 161 -18.80 21.73 15.87
N GLY A 162 -18.56 23.00 16.19
CA GLY A 162 -18.26 23.46 17.56
C GLY A 162 -16.82 23.93 17.79
N CYS A 163 -16.14 23.36 18.78
CA CYS A 163 -14.84 23.83 19.28
C CYS A 163 -13.64 23.22 18.51
N ASN A 164 -12.59 24.02 18.26
CA ASN A 164 -11.37 23.60 17.56
C ASN A 164 -10.39 22.81 18.45
N LYS A 165 -10.69 22.63 19.74
CA LYS A 165 -9.97 21.69 20.61
C LYS A 165 -10.51 20.28 20.41
N LEU A 166 -9.78 19.46 19.68
CA LEU A 166 -10.14 18.07 19.43
C LEU A 166 -9.55 17.16 20.49
N THR A 167 -10.35 16.25 21.03
CA THR A 167 -9.89 15.20 21.95
C THR A 167 -10.18 13.83 21.34
N CYS A 168 -9.12 13.10 21.05
CA CYS A 168 -9.21 11.73 20.54
C CYS A 168 -9.64 10.77 21.66
N PRO A 169 -10.38 9.69 21.37
CA PRO A 169 -10.75 8.68 22.37
C PRO A 169 -9.57 8.05 23.13
N CYS A 170 -8.36 8.06 22.55
CA CYS A 170 -7.15 7.58 23.21
C CYS A 170 -6.53 8.59 24.20
N GLY A 171 -7.13 9.78 24.38
CA GLY A 171 -6.64 10.84 25.26
C GLY A 171 -5.70 11.87 24.59
N TYR A 172 -5.40 11.75 23.30
CA TYR A 172 -4.62 12.77 22.58
C TYR A 172 -5.46 14.03 22.32
N VAL A 173 -4.89 15.22 22.55
CA VAL A 173 -5.59 16.50 22.34
C VAL A 173 -4.83 17.33 21.33
N MET A 174 -5.51 17.79 20.28
CA MET A 174 -4.91 18.60 19.21
C MET A 174 -5.79 19.77 18.80
N CYS A 175 -5.19 20.77 18.16
CA CYS A 175 -5.92 21.86 17.53
C CYS A 175 -6.38 21.47 16.11
N TYR A 176 -7.63 21.77 15.76
CA TYR A 176 -8.18 21.54 14.42
C TYR A 176 -7.49 22.38 13.33
N ILE A 177 -7.12 23.63 13.66
CA ILE A 177 -6.51 24.59 12.71
C ILE A 177 -5.06 24.20 12.42
N CYS A 178 -4.20 24.26 13.44
CA CYS A 178 -2.76 24.10 13.26
C CYS A 178 -2.27 22.64 13.37
N ARG A 179 -3.15 21.68 13.69
CA ARG A 179 -2.82 20.25 13.91
C ARG A 179 -1.80 19.97 15.03
N ALA A 180 -1.44 20.98 15.82
CA ALA A 180 -0.45 20.87 16.89
C ALA A 180 -0.99 20.10 18.11
N ASP A 181 -0.08 19.44 18.84
CA ASP A 181 -0.34 18.86 20.15
C ASP A 181 -0.62 19.99 21.18
N ILE A 182 -1.79 19.96 21.80
CA ILE A 182 -2.19 20.94 22.81
C ILE A 182 -2.50 20.29 24.16
N ARG A 183 -2.01 19.07 24.42
CA ARG A 183 -2.23 18.38 25.71
C ARG A 183 -1.70 19.17 26.91
N THR A 184 -0.56 19.84 26.75
CA THR A 184 0.10 20.61 27.82
C THR A 184 -0.48 22.02 27.95
N VAL A 185 -0.67 22.71 26.82
CA VAL A 185 -1.09 24.11 26.76
C VAL A 185 -2.61 24.24 26.94
N GLY A 186 -3.36 23.25 26.47
CA GLY A 186 -4.81 23.19 26.56
C GLY A 186 -5.49 24.40 25.95
N TYR A 187 -6.36 25.05 26.72
CA TYR A 187 -7.09 26.24 26.27
C TYR A 187 -6.22 27.49 26.08
N LYS A 188 -4.98 27.52 26.62
CA LYS A 188 -4.06 28.64 26.42
C LYS A 188 -3.50 28.73 25.00
N HIS A 189 -3.70 27.69 24.18
CA HIS A 189 -3.31 27.70 22.77
C HIS A 189 -4.21 28.63 21.94
N PHE A 190 -5.42 28.90 22.44
CA PHE A 190 -6.41 29.70 21.74
C PHE A 190 -6.37 31.15 22.21
N CYS A 191 -6.61 32.06 21.28
CA CYS A 191 -6.67 33.49 21.55
C CYS A 191 -7.78 33.82 22.56
N GLN A 192 -7.45 34.65 23.55
CA GLN A 192 -8.37 35.11 24.60
C GLN A 192 -8.78 36.58 24.41
N HIS A 193 -8.32 37.22 23.34
CA HIS A 193 -8.72 38.60 23.03
C HIS A 193 -10.17 38.66 22.58
N PHE A 194 -10.89 39.64 23.13
CA PHE A 194 -12.27 39.90 22.76
C PHE A 194 -12.34 40.43 21.32
N ARG A 195 -13.29 39.93 20.53
CA ARG A 195 -13.51 40.36 19.14
C ARG A 195 -14.87 41.03 19.02
N GLN A 196 -14.89 42.21 18.43
CA GLN A 196 -16.14 42.93 18.15
C GLN A 196 -16.99 42.20 17.10
N ILE A 197 -16.33 41.57 16.11
CA ILE A 197 -16.98 40.79 15.06
C ILE A 197 -16.56 39.32 15.21
N PRO A 198 -17.50 38.40 15.49
CA PRO A 198 -17.18 36.98 15.61
C PRO A 198 -16.63 36.44 14.29
N GLY A 199 -15.54 35.66 14.36
CA GLY A 199 -14.91 35.03 13.20
C GLY A 199 -13.83 35.86 12.47
N THR A 200 -13.61 37.13 12.86
CA THR A 200 -12.45 37.90 12.37
C THR A 200 -11.16 37.39 12.99
N ALA A 201 -10.03 37.43 12.27
CA ALA A 201 -8.71 37.07 12.80
C ALA A 201 -8.22 38.11 13.83
N CYS A 202 -7.40 37.68 14.79
CA CYS A 202 -6.87 38.56 15.83
C CYS A 202 -5.68 39.35 15.25
N THR A 203 -5.61 40.65 15.55
CA THR A 203 -4.49 41.50 15.17
C THR A 203 -3.35 41.50 16.18
N ASP A 204 -3.65 41.08 17.41
CA ASP A 204 -2.76 41.27 18.56
C ASP A 204 -1.95 40.01 18.90
N CYS A 205 -2.32 38.85 18.36
CA CYS A 205 -1.59 37.59 18.55
C CYS A 205 -1.81 36.57 17.44
N ASP A 206 -0.87 35.64 17.31
CA ASP A 206 -0.91 34.52 16.35
C ASP A 206 -1.58 33.25 16.91
N ALA A 207 -2.29 33.35 18.04
CA ALA A 207 -2.97 32.22 18.67
C ALA A 207 -4.21 31.78 17.88
N CYS A 208 -4.49 30.48 17.88
CA CYS A 208 -5.61 29.92 17.11
C CYS A 208 -6.98 30.34 17.67
N ASP A 209 -8.00 30.30 16.83
CA ASP A 209 -9.37 30.57 17.25
C ASP A 209 -10.07 29.33 17.80
N LEU A 210 -10.78 29.47 18.94
CA LEU A 210 -11.47 28.34 19.56
C LEU A 210 -12.77 27.96 18.83
N TYR A 211 -13.50 28.97 18.34
CA TYR A 211 -14.85 28.83 17.78
C TYR A 211 -14.98 29.30 16.33
N ALA A 212 -13.87 29.67 15.67
CA ALA A 212 -13.92 29.98 14.25
C ALA A 212 -14.08 28.69 13.44
N ASN A 213 -14.99 28.69 12.49
CA ASN A 213 -15.06 27.66 11.47
C ASN A 213 -14.17 28.09 10.31
N GLU A 214 -13.18 27.26 9.98
CA GLU A 214 -12.46 27.43 8.73
C GLU A 214 -13.43 27.23 7.57
N ASP A 215 -13.21 27.94 6.46
CA ASP A 215 -13.92 27.67 5.22
C ASP A 215 -13.41 26.34 4.65
N GLU A 216 -14.02 25.25 5.09
CA GLU A 216 -13.67 23.89 4.68
C GLU A 216 -13.81 23.71 3.17
N ALA A 217 -14.78 24.38 2.55
CA ALA A 217 -14.96 24.35 1.10
C ALA A 217 -13.77 25.00 0.37
N ALA A 218 -13.29 26.14 0.87
CA ALA A 218 -12.08 26.76 0.34
C ALA A 218 -10.84 25.87 0.57
N ALA A 219 -10.72 25.24 1.74
CA ALA A 219 -9.62 24.32 2.05
C ALA A 219 -9.60 23.11 1.10
N ILE A 220 -10.75 22.48 0.87
CA ILE A 220 -10.93 21.37 -0.08
C ILE A 220 -10.55 21.80 -1.49
N LYS A 221 -11.03 22.97 -1.94
CA LYS A 221 -10.74 23.48 -3.28
C LYS A 221 -9.25 23.77 -3.48
N ASN A 222 -8.61 24.37 -2.48
CA ASN A 222 -7.17 24.64 -2.51
C ASN A 222 -6.35 23.33 -2.50
N ALA A 223 -6.76 22.35 -1.70
CA ALA A 223 -6.13 21.03 -1.68
C ALA A 223 -6.27 20.30 -3.01
N ALA A 224 -7.47 20.34 -3.62
CA ALA A 224 -7.71 19.76 -4.93
C ALA A 224 -6.78 20.36 -5.99
N LYS A 225 -6.71 21.70 -6.05
CA LYS A 225 -5.86 22.41 -7.03
C LYS A 225 -4.37 22.07 -6.85
N ARG A 226 -3.87 22.07 -5.61
CA ARG A 226 -2.47 21.70 -5.31
C ARG A 226 -2.18 20.25 -5.69
N ALA A 227 -3.09 19.33 -5.37
CA ALA A 227 -2.95 17.92 -5.69
C ALA A 227 -2.96 17.68 -7.22
N GLU A 228 -3.80 18.40 -7.97
CA GLU A 228 -3.79 18.34 -9.43
C GLU A 228 -2.46 18.83 -10.00
N GLU A 229 -1.97 19.98 -9.53
CA GLU A 229 -0.68 20.54 -9.95
C GLU A 229 0.48 19.58 -9.62
N GLU A 230 0.51 19.03 -8.42
CA GLU A 230 1.51 18.04 -7.98
C GLU A 230 1.45 16.78 -8.85
N TYR A 231 0.26 16.22 -9.04
CA TYR A 231 0.07 15.00 -9.83
C TYR A 231 0.56 15.19 -11.27
N TRP A 232 0.19 16.30 -11.92
CA TRP A 232 0.59 16.57 -13.31
C TRP A 232 2.03 17.07 -13.46
N SER A 233 2.63 17.63 -12.40
CA SER A 233 4.07 17.93 -12.39
C SER A 233 4.91 16.66 -12.42
N ARG A 234 4.42 15.60 -11.77
CA ARG A 234 5.08 14.30 -11.68
C ARG A 234 4.72 13.37 -12.85
N CYS A 235 3.45 13.33 -13.25
CA CYS A 235 2.94 12.45 -14.29
C CYS A 235 2.61 13.31 -15.52
N LYS A 236 3.28 13.10 -16.66
CA LYS A 236 2.97 13.86 -17.88
C LYS A 236 1.53 13.56 -18.32
N LYS A 237 0.75 14.60 -18.59
CA LYS A 237 -0.62 14.45 -19.09
C LYS A 237 -0.61 13.77 -20.48
N PRO A 238 -1.36 12.68 -20.69
CA PRO A 238 -1.40 12.00 -21.99
C PRO A 238 -2.00 12.90 -23.07
N LYS A 239 -1.50 12.77 -24.31
CA LYS A 239 -1.95 13.58 -25.45
C LYS A 239 -3.42 13.28 -25.76
N GLY A 240 -4.24 14.33 -25.79
CA GLY A 240 -5.68 14.23 -26.09
C GLY A 240 -6.59 14.00 -24.89
N MET A 241 -6.05 13.82 -23.69
CA MET A 241 -6.86 13.67 -22.47
C MET A 241 -7.45 14.99 -22.00
N ARG A 242 -8.78 15.05 -21.87
CA ARG A 242 -9.51 16.20 -21.33
C ARG A 242 -9.90 15.98 -19.88
N TRP A 243 -8.97 16.31 -18.97
CA TRP A 243 -9.23 16.37 -17.54
C TRP A 243 -10.31 17.42 -17.21
N LYS A 244 -11.37 17.02 -16.50
CA LYS A 244 -12.49 17.90 -16.10
C LYS A 244 -12.40 18.42 -14.66
N GLY A 245 -11.38 18.03 -13.90
CA GLY A 245 -11.29 18.33 -12.47
C GLY A 245 -12.11 17.37 -11.62
N VAL A 246 -11.79 17.32 -10.32
CA VAL A 246 -12.64 16.68 -9.31
C VAL A 246 -13.49 17.76 -8.64
N HIS A 247 -14.80 17.58 -8.63
CA HIS A 247 -15.70 18.45 -7.87
C HIS A 247 -15.77 17.98 -6.41
N ALA A 248 -15.93 18.93 -5.47
CA ALA A 248 -16.17 18.59 -4.08
C ALA A 248 -17.36 17.62 -3.99
N PRO A 249 -17.21 16.47 -3.30
CA PRO A 249 -18.36 15.61 -3.06
C PRO A 249 -19.40 16.42 -2.29
N GLY A 250 -20.61 16.51 -2.84
CA GLY A 250 -21.77 16.99 -2.08
C GLY A 250 -21.96 16.10 -0.85
N GLU A 251 -22.52 16.68 0.22
CA GLU A 251 -22.75 16.05 1.53
C GLU A 251 -23.31 14.62 1.37
N GLY A 252 -22.41 13.65 1.43
CA GLY A 252 -22.68 12.24 1.24
C GLY A 252 -22.15 11.50 2.44
N VAL A 253 -23.08 11.02 3.25
CA VAL A 253 -22.87 10.28 4.50
C VAL A 253 -21.78 9.23 4.34
N VAL A 254 -20.75 9.31 5.18
CA VAL A 254 -19.68 8.32 5.29
C VAL A 254 -20.30 7.01 5.78
N GLY A 255 -20.53 6.08 4.84
CA GLY A 255 -20.99 4.74 5.15
C GLY A 255 -19.94 4.01 6.00
N ALA A 256 -20.31 3.69 7.23
CA ALA A 256 -19.55 2.79 8.08
C ALA A 256 -19.46 1.43 7.37
N ALA A 257 -18.25 1.04 6.97
CA ALA A 257 -17.98 -0.32 6.52
C ALA A 257 -18.15 -1.26 7.74
N GLY A 258 -19.29 -1.93 7.78
CA GLY A 258 -19.62 -2.95 8.77
C GLY A 258 -18.63 -4.11 8.67
N GLY A 259 -17.96 -4.38 9.79
CA GLY A 259 -17.29 -5.64 10.01
C GLY A 259 -18.31 -6.76 10.22
N GLY A 260 -18.13 -7.87 9.52
CA GLY A 260 -18.91 -9.08 9.77
C GLY A 260 -18.69 -10.19 8.73
N GLY A 261 -17.96 -11.23 9.12
CA GLY A 261 -18.12 -12.59 8.55
C GLY A 261 -17.12 -13.04 7.49
N TRP A 262 -15.85 -13.24 7.84
CA TRP A 262 -14.80 -13.75 6.93
C TRP A 262 -14.38 -15.19 7.29
N TRP A 263 -15.25 -16.21 7.21
CA TRP A 263 -14.82 -17.60 7.52
C TRP A 263 -15.46 -18.73 6.71
N TRP A 264 -16.21 -18.49 5.63
CA TRP A 264 -16.97 -19.58 4.97
C TRP A 264 -16.91 -19.64 3.44
N TRP A 265 -15.92 -19.01 2.79
CA TRP A 265 -15.72 -19.07 1.34
C TRP A 265 -14.24 -19.04 0.95
N TRP A 266 -13.45 -19.96 1.49
CA TRP A 266 -12.07 -20.14 1.00
C TRP A 266 -12.03 -21.42 0.18
N GLY A 267 -11.65 -21.30 -1.09
CA GLY A 267 -11.29 -22.47 -1.90
C GLY A 267 -10.08 -23.18 -1.28
N VAL A 268 -9.93 -24.49 -1.50
CA VAL A 268 -8.79 -25.26 -0.96
C VAL A 268 -7.46 -24.58 -1.29
N GLU A 269 -7.31 -24.03 -2.50
CA GLU A 269 -6.11 -23.29 -2.91
C GLU A 269 -5.86 -22.00 -2.10
N GLU A 270 -6.90 -21.24 -1.77
CA GLU A 270 -6.75 -20.00 -0.98
C GLU A 270 -6.39 -20.29 0.48
N VAL A 271 -6.91 -21.39 1.05
CA VAL A 271 -6.54 -21.85 2.39
C VAL A 271 -5.05 -22.22 2.43
N TRP A 272 -4.56 -22.92 1.40
CA TRP A 272 -3.14 -23.25 1.28
C TRP A 272 -2.28 -22.00 1.10
N GLU A 273 -2.71 -21.02 0.30
CA GLU A 273 -2.01 -19.74 0.16
C GLU A 273 -1.90 -19.01 1.51
N TRP A 274 -2.99 -18.93 2.30
CA TRP A 274 -2.98 -18.29 3.62
C TRP A 274 -2.09 -19.01 4.64
N VAL A 275 -2.17 -20.35 4.71
CA VAL A 275 -1.30 -21.14 5.59
C VAL A 275 0.18 -20.92 5.24
N LEU A 276 0.52 -20.88 3.95
CA LEU A 276 1.87 -20.58 3.49
C LEU A 276 2.28 -19.14 3.80
N GLU A 277 1.39 -18.16 3.67
CA GLU A 277 1.67 -16.77 4.04
C GLU A 277 2.04 -16.59 5.52
N CYS A 278 1.42 -17.37 6.41
CA CYS A 278 1.74 -17.40 7.84
C CYS A 278 3.01 -18.22 8.15
N ALA A 279 3.28 -19.27 7.39
CA ALA A 279 4.38 -20.21 7.62
C ALA A 279 5.72 -19.76 7.03
N VAL A 280 5.71 -18.93 5.99
CA VAL A 280 6.90 -18.57 5.20
C VAL A 280 7.34 -17.13 5.49
N VAL A 281 8.62 -16.99 5.87
CA VAL A 281 9.31 -15.70 5.99
C VAL A 281 10.13 -15.49 4.72
N TRP A 282 9.91 -14.38 4.04
CA TRP A 282 10.69 -14.01 2.86
C TRP A 282 11.92 -13.24 3.35
N VAL A 283 13.11 -13.63 2.88
CA VAL A 283 14.40 -13.06 3.31
C VAL A 283 14.68 -11.77 2.54
#